data_AF-A0A0D3DHN2-F1
#
_entry.id   AF-A0A0D3DHN2-F1
#
_cell.length_a   1.000
_cell.length_b   1.000
_cell.length_c   1.000
_cell.angle_alpha   90.00
_cell.angle_beta   90.00
_cell.angle_gamma   90.00
#
_symmetry.space_group_name_H-M   'P 1'
#
loop_
_entity.id
_entity.type
_entity.pdbx_description
1 polymer ?
#
loop_
_entity_poly.entity_id
_entity_poly.type
_entity_poly.pdbx_seq_one_letter_code
_entity_poly.pdbx_strand_id
1 'polypeptide(L)'
;MDNPTQEVMDKPAHILAKQHIETRFVKIQAEKSPFLAEKLKIVVLPTLALIKNTKVDDYVVGFNELGGRDDFSTEDLEERLARAQVIHYEGESSSHKVKSMTQARRSVRQSANSDSDSE
;
A
#
# COMPACT_ATOMS: atom_id res chain seq x y z
N MET A 1 21.74 16.64 0.19
CA MET A 1 21.25 17.05 1.51
C MET A 1 20.32 15.96 1.96
N ASP A 2 20.61 15.32 3.08
CA ASP A 2 19.74 14.28 3.62
C ASP A 2 18.48 14.94 4.17
N ASN A 3 17.31 14.49 3.71
CA ASN A 3 16.04 15.13 4.06
C ASN A 3 15.62 14.61 5.44
N PRO A 4 15.48 15.47 6.47
CA PRO A 4 15.33 15.02 7.86
C PRO A 4 14.12 14.11 8.08
N THR A 5 13.05 14.29 7.29
CA THR A 5 11.83 13.47 7.37
C THR A 5 12.01 12.05 6.80
N GLN A 6 13.01 11.80 5.97
CA GLN A 6 13.28 10.46 5.44
C GLN A 6 13.92 9.56 6.50
N GLU A 7 14.79 10.11 7.33
CA GLU A 7 15.47 9.34 8.39
C GLU A 7 14.50 8.80 9.44
N VAL A 8 13.41 9.53 9.69
CA VAL A 8 12.31 9.13 10.57
C VAL A 8 11.67 7.83 10.08
N MET A 9 11.50 7.67 8.75
CA MET A 9 10.93 6.45 8.16
C MET A 9 11.94 5.31 8.05
N ASP A 10 13.22 5.63 7.82
CA ASP A 10 14.27 4.64 7.61
C ASP A 10 14.50 3.77 8.85
N LYS A 11 14.48 4.35 10.06
CA LYS A 11 14.77 3.63 11.31
C LYS A 11 13.74 2.52 11.58
N PRO A 12 12.41 2.80 11.63
CA PRO A 12 11.38 1.77 11.76
C PRO A 12 11.44 0.73 10.65
N ALA A 13 11.59 1.16 9.39
CA ALA A 13 11.65 0.25 8.24
C ALA A 13 12.82 -0.74 8.34
N HIS A 14 13.99 -0.29 8.81
CA HIS A 14 15.16 -1.16 9.02
C HIS A 14 14.97 -2.17 10.16
N ILE A 15 14.26 -1.79 11.22
CA ILE A 15 13.91 -2.71 12.31
C ILE A 15 12.94 -3.77 11.81
N LEU A 16 11.86 -3.36 11.13
CA LEU A 16 10.88 -4.27 10.55
C LEU A 16 11.48 -5.20 9.51
N ALA A 17 12.43 -4.72 8.69
CA ALA A 17 13.12 -5.56 7.72
C ALA A 17 13.89 -6.73 8.36
N LYS A 18 14.35 -6.59 9.61
CA LYS A 18 15.02 -7.67 10.34
C LYS A 18 14.04 -8.65 10.99
N GLN A 19 12.85 -8.18 11.35
CA GLN A 19 11.82 -8.99 11.99
C GLN A 19 11.00 -9.76 10.95
N HIS A 20 10.67 -9.14 9.81
CA HIS A 20 9.80 -9.69 8.77
C HIS A 20 10.60 -10.13 7.55
N ILE A 21 11.29 -11.27 7.65
CA ILE A 21 12.09 -11.85 6.56
C ILE A 21 11.25 -12.26 5.34
N GLU A 22 9.94 -12.43 5.51
CA GLU A 22 8.98 -12.72 4.45
C GLU A 22 8.77 -11.52 3.51
N THR A 23 9.12 -10.31 3.97
CA THR A 23 8.87 -9.06 3.25
C THR A 23 10.16 -8.37 2.85
N ARG A 24 10.27 -7.99 1.58
CA ARG A 24 11.45 -7.28 1.08
C ARG A 24 11.26 -5.77 1.21
N PHE A 25 12.01 -5.17 2.12
CA PHE A 25 12.13 -3.72 2.23
C PHE A 25 13.23 -3.22 1.29
N VAL A 26 12.90 -2.24 0.44
CA VAL A 26 13.83 -1.66 -0.53
C VAL A 26 13.78 -0.14 -0.43
N LYS A 27 14.93 0.48 -0.19
CA LYS A 27 15.08 1.94 -0.20
C LYS A 27 15.55 2.41 -1.57
N ILE A 28 14.89 3.42 -2.12
CA ILE A 28 15.24 4.03 -3.41
C ILE A 28 15.32 5.53 -3.23
N GLN A 29 16.36 6.15 -3.78
CA GLN A 29 16.46 7.61 -3.84
C GLN A 29 15.66 8.12 -5.03
N ALA A 30 14.47 8.66 -4.77
CA ALA A 30 13.55 9.14 -5.82
C ALA A 30 14.21 10.18 -6.74
N GLU A 31 15.01 11.11 -6.18
CA GLU A 31 15.73 12.14 -6.93
C GLU A 31 16.74 11.58 -7.94
N LYS A 32 17.32 10.41 -7.63
CA LYS A 32 18.30 9.74 -8.52
C LYS A 32 17.64 8.75 -9.47
N SER A 33 16.36 8.46 -9.28
CA SER A 33 15.61 7.44 -10.03
C SER A 33 14.29 8.01 -10.56
N PRO A 34 14.32 9.02 -11.44
CA PRO A 34 13.13 9.71 -11.93
C PRO A 34 12.14 8.74 -12.62
N PHE A 35 12.65 7.75 -13.35
CA PHE A 35 11.82 6.72 -13.99
C PHE A 35 10.93 5.97 -12.98
N LEU A 36 11.48 5.56 -11.84
CA LEU A 36 10.71 4.86 -10.81
C LEU A 36 9.77 5.81 -10.06
N ALA A 37 10.23 7.03 -9.77
CA ALA A 37 9.40 8.04 -9.13
C ALA A 37 8.14 8.36 -9.96
N GLU A 38 8.28 8.52 -11.28
CA GLU A 38 7.16 8.73 -12.20
C GLU A 38 6.25 7.50 -12.30
N LYS A 39 6.83 6.30 -12.47
CA LYS A 39 6.05 5.05 -12.60
C LYS A 39 5.24 4.73 -11.35
N LEU A 40 5.80 5.00 -10.17
CA LEU A 40 5.13 4.83 -8.89
C LEU A 40 4.31 6.07 -8.48
N LYS A 41 4.31 7.14 -9.29
CA LYS A 41 3.60 8.41 -9.05
C LYS A 41 3.93 9.03 -7.68
N ILE A 42 5.20 9.03 -7.31
CA ILE A 42 5.68 9.61 -6.06
C ILE A 42 5.66 11.14 -6.20
N VAL A 43 4.74 11.79 -5.48
CA VAL A 43 4.61 13.26 -5.44
C VAL A 43 5.19 13.84 -4.14
N VAL A 44 5.12 13.09 -3.04
CA VAL A 44 5.50 13.52 -1.69
C VAL A 44 6.52 12.53 -1.12
N LEU A 45 7.50 13.03 -0.36
CA LEU A 45 8.47 12.19 0.35
C LEU A 45 8.31 12.37 1.87
N PRO A 46 8.43 11.29 2.66
CA PRO A 46 8.59 9.89 2.24
C PRO A 46 7.30 9.29 1.63
N THR A 47 7.43 8.33 0.71
CA THR A 47 6.30 7.50 0.22
C THR A 47 6.72 6.03 0.26
N LEU A 48 5.90 5.17 0.87
CA LEU A 48 6.06 3.72 0.83
C LEU A 48 5.06 3.12 -0.14
N ALA A 49 5.55 2.39 -1.15
CA ALA A 49 4.70 1.62 -2.05
C ALA A 49 4.58 0.18 -1.53
N LEU A 50 3.37 -0.27 -1.26
CA LEU A 50 3.09 -1.62 -0.76
C LEU A 50 2.82 -2.53 -1.96
N ILE A 51 3.76 -3.44 -2.22
CA ILE A 51 3.74 -4.31 -3.39
C ILE A 51 3.43 -5.73 -2.97
N LYS A 52 2.36 -6.30 -3.52
CA LYS A 52 1.94 -7.69 -3.31
C LYS A 52 1.63 -8.34 -4.65
N ASN A 53 2.09 -9.58 -4.85
CA ASN A 53 1.89 -10.31 -6.10
C ASN A 53 2.28 -9.51 -7.35
N THR A 54 3.43 -8.81 -7.32
CA THR A 54 3.97 -7.97 -8.42
C THR A 54 3.13 -6.73 -8.79
N LYS A 55 2.12 -6.39 -7.98
CA LYS A 55 1.30 -5.19 -8.17
C LYS A 55 1.41 -4.29 -6.96
N VAL A 56 1.37 -2.98 -7.19
CA VAL A 56 1.23 -2.03 -6.09
C VAL A 56 -0.23 -2.11 -5.63
N ASP A 57 -0.42 -2.53 -4.39
CA ASP A 57 -1.73 -2.68 -3.77
C ASP A 57 -2.16 -1.36 -3.12
N ASP A 58 -1.21 -0.68 -2.48
CA ASP A 58 -1.47 0.53 -1.70
C ASP A 58 -0.22 1.42 -1.58
N TYR A 59 -0.42 2.66 -1.12
CA TYR A 59 0.65 3.62 -0.86
C TYR A 59 0.46 4.26 0.52
N VAL A 60 1.53 4.32 1.30
CA VAL A 60 1.59 5.16 2.50
C VAL A 60 2.31 6.44 2.14
N VAL A 61 1.58 7.55 2.08
CA VAL A 61 2.11 8.86 1.67
C VAL A 61 2.39 9.72 2.90
N GLY A 62 3.66 10.07 3.11
CA GLY A 62 4.13 10.86 4.24
C GLY A 62 3.86 10.18 5.58
N PHE A 63 3.29 10.94 6.52
CA PHE A 63 2.93 10.49 7.86
C PHE A 63 1.43 10.52 8.14
N ASN A 64 0.62 10.92 7.16
CA ASN A 64 -0.81 11.15 7.36
C ASN A 64 -1.54 9.88 7.83
N GLU A 65 -1.08 8.71 7.37
CA GLU A 65 -1.65 7.42 7.74
C GLU A 65 -1.06 6.84 9.04
N LEU A 66 -0.03 7.48 9.58
CA LEU A 66 0.64 7.15 10.84
C LEU A 66 0.28 8.16 11.94
N GLY A 67 -0.92 8.76 11.85
CA GLY A 67 -1.43 9.73 12.82
C GLY A 67 -1.03 11.18 12.55
N GLY A 68 -0.41 11.48 11.40
CA GLY A 68 -0.05 12.84 10.98
C GLY A 68 1.10 13.44 11.79
N ARG A 69 1.86 12.61 12.50
CA ARG A 69 3.03 12.99 13.31
C ARG A 69 4.27 12.33 12.75
N ASP A 70 5.38 13.04 12.81
CA ASP A 70 6.71 12.52 12.52
C ASP A 70 7.22 11.60 13.65
N ASP A 71 6.70 11.69 14.86
CA ASP A 71 7.07 10.81 15.99
C ASP A 71 6.22 9.53 16.08
N PHE A 72 6.15 8.73 15.01
CA PHE A 72 5.46 7.44 15.04
C PHE A 72 6.38 6.30 15.52
N SER A 73 5.80 5.28 16.13
CA SER A 73 6.53 4.10 16.62
C SER A 73 6.70 3.04 15.53
N THR A 74 7.67 2.13 15.71
CA THR A 74 7.84 0.99 14.82
C THR A 74 6.58 0.12 14.75
N GLU A 75 5.86 0.00 15.87
CA GLU A 75 4.60 -0.75 15.98
C GLU A 75 3.49 -0.13 15.13
N ASP A 76 3.38 1.21 15.07
CA ASP A 76 2.39 1.90 14.24
C ASP A 76 2.60 1.59 12.75
N LEU A 77 3.86 1.58 12.31
CA LEU A 77 4.22 1.22 10.95
C LEU A 77 3.96 -0.27 10.69
N GLU A 78 4.30 -1.14 11.63
CA GLU A 78 4.01 -2.57 11.57
C GLU A 78 2.51 -2.82 11.40
N GLU A 79 1.67 -2.22 12.24
CA GLU A 79 0.21 -2.37 12.16
C GLU A 79 -0.33 -1.90 10.80
N ARG A 80 0.20 -0.79 10.25
CA ARG A 80 -0.20 -0.31 8.91
C ARG A 80 0.19 -1.31 7.80
N LEU A 81 1.38 -1.89 7.85
CA LEU A 81 1.85 -2.89 6.91
C LEU A 81 1.09 -4.22 7.06
N ALA A 82 0.78 -4.63 8.29
CA ALA A 82 0.01 -5.82 8.59
C ALA A 82 -1.43 -5.70 8.08
N ARG A 83 -2.07 -4.53 8.23
CA ARG A 83 -3.40 -4.25 7.67
C ARG A 83 -3.43 -4.34 6.14
N ALA A 84 -2.34 -3.98 5.47
CA ALA A 84 -2.16 -4.17 4.03
C ALA A 84 -1.76 -5.62 3.66
N GLN A 85 -1.60 -6.50 4.65
CA GLN A 85 -1.21 -7.89 4.48
C GLN A 85 0.09 -8.05 3.66
N VAL A 86 1.02 -7.11 3.82
CA VAL A 86 2.37 -7.21 3.22
C VAL A 86 3.36 -7.87 4.17
N ILE A 87 3.16 -7.76 5.49
CA ILE A 87 3.92 -8.46 6.54
C ILE A 87 2.99 -9.39 7.34
N HIS A 88 3.55 -10.35 8.07
CA HIS A 88 2.82 -11.18 9.02
C HIS A 88 2.95 -10.60 10.44
N TYR A 89 1.82 -10.32 11.10
CA TYR A 89 1.81 -9.85 12.49
C TYR A 89 1.69 -11.03 13.45
N GLU A 90 2.67 -11.23 14.32
CA GLU A 90 2.74 -12.42 15.20
C GLU A 90 1.76 -12.35 16.41
N GLY A 91 0.96 -11.28 16.51
CA GLY A 91 0.00 -11.05 17.59
C GLY A 91 -1.40 -11.66 17.42
N GLU A 92 -1.77 -12.15 16.23
CA GLU A 92 -3.04 -12.83 16.01
C GLU A 92 -2.86 -14.09 15.18
N SER A 93 -2.76 -15.23 15.87
CA SER A 93 -3.13 -16.49 15.27
C SER A 93 -4.64 -16.46 14.95
N SER A 94 -4.97 -16.59 13.66
CA SER A 94 -6.27 -17.01 13.11
C SER A 94 -7.27 -15.93 12.66
N SER A 95 -7.76 -16.13 11.42
CA SER A 95 -8.72 -15.32 10.64
C SER A 95 -8.13 -13.96 10.22
N HIS A 96 -8.26 -13.44 8.99
CA HIS A 96 -9.51 -13.01 8.40
C HIS A 96 -9.35 -12.83 6.87
N LYS A 97 -10.20 -13.55 6.13
CA LYS A 97 -10.66 -13.37 4.73
C LYS A 97 -9.71 -12.68 3.73
N VAL A 98 -9.09 -13.51 2.89
CA VAL A 98 -8.74 -13.16 1.51
C VAL A 98 -10.00 -12.58 0.84
N LYS A 99 -10.05 -11.26 0.64
CA LYS A 99 -11.03 -10.68 -0.29
C LYS A 99 -10.56 -11.08 -1.70
N SER A 100 -11.03 -12.24 -2.15
CA SER A 100 -11.00 -12.62 -3.55
C SER A 100 -11.79 -11.57 -4.33
N MET A 101 -11.09 -10.62 -4.93
CA MET A 101 -11.67 -9.68 -5.88
C MET A 101 -11.85 -10.44 -7.21
N THR A 102 -12.84 -11.33 -7.23
CA THR A 102 -13.27 -12.07 -8.42
C THR A 102 -13.91 -11.08 -9.38
N GLN A 103 -13.13 -10.69 -10.40
CA GLN A 103 -13.53 -10.37 -11.76
C GLN A 103 -15.04 -10.22 -12.03
N ALA A 104 -15.56 -8.99 -11.93
CA ALA A 104 -16.84 -8.64 -12.56
C ALA A 104 -16.60 -8.33 -14.06
N ARG A 105 -16.44 -9.39 -14.87
CA ARG A 105 -16.63 -9.30 -16.32
C ARG A 105 -18.11 -9.03 -16.60
N ARG A 106 -18.50 -7.76 -16.72
CA ARG A 106 -19.83 -7.39 -17.24
C ARG A 106 -19.85 -7.63 -18.76
N SER A 107 -20.33 -8.81 -19.16
CA SER A 107 -20.76 -9.13 -20.52
C SER A 107 -22.24 -9.47 -20.47
N VAL A 108 -23.11 -8.56 -20.91
CA VAL A 108 -24.48 -8.89 -21.35
C VAL A 108 -24.77 -8.07 -22.60
N ARG A 109 -24.75 -8.75 -23.74
CA ARG A 109 -25.43 -8.35 -24.98
C ARG A 109 -26.92 -8.72 -24.86
N GLN A 110 -27.73 -8.09 -25.72
CA GLN A 110 -29.16 -8.32 -26.03
C GLN A 110 -30.15 -7.63 -25.08
N SER A 111 -30.82 -6.54 -25.48
CA SER A 111 -31.83 -6.29 -26.55
C SER A 111 -33.25 -6.69 -26.15
N ALA A 112 -34.13 -5.70 -26.01
CA ALA A 112 -35.51 -5.71 -26.52
C ALA A 112 -36.17 -4.34 -26.26
N ASN A 113 -36.55 -3.66 -27.34
CA ASN A 113 -37.59 -2.64 -27.34
C ASN A 113 -38.89 -3.24 -26.79
N SER A 114 -39.66 -2.46 -26.04
CA SER A 114 -41.13 -2.55 -26.02
C SER A 114 -41.67 -1.21 -25.57
N ASP A 115 -41.94 -0.39 -26.58
CA ASP A 115 -42.85 0.73 -26.57
C ASP A 115 -44.26 0.15 -26.44
N SER A 116 -45.06 0.55 -25.45
CA SER A 116 -46.52 0.34 -25.53
C SER A 116 -47.28 1.28 -24.60
N ASP A 117 -48.23 1.96 -25.24
CA ASP A 117 -49.08 3.08 -24.88
C ASP A 117 -50.24 2.78 -23.91
N SER A 118 -50.67 3.86 -23.22
CA SER A 118 -52.06 4.25 -22.85
C SER A 118 -52.95 3.36 -21.95
N GLU A 119 -53.36 3.88 -20.77
CA GLU A 119 -54.62 4.63 -20.51
C GLU A 119 -54.48 5.51 -19.24
#